data_AF-A0A2S7EWM8-F1
#
_entry.id   AF-A0A2S7EWM8-F1
#
_cell.length_a   1.000
_cell.length_b   1.000
_cell.length_c   1.000
_cell.angle_alpha   90.00
_cell.angle_beta   90.00
_cell.angle_gamma   90.00
#
_symmetry.space_group_name_H-M   'P 1'
#
loop_
_entity.id
_entity.type
_entity.pdbx_description
1 polymer ?
#
loop_
_entity_poly.entity_id
_entity_poly.type
_entity_poly.pdbx_seq_one_letter_code
_entity_poly.pdbx_strand_id
1 'polypeptide(L)'
;MPADLRDPAHPGHAEFKHSLREVHCMEAGQGIASGPHSEKVAAALLVAAERDGQRITNVAMGPDGQVQGRQRFSAFDAPKTVQIDPRRAQSVAMHDYASQWAQLRSPHLLSQAPPAERTAAQAQGIAALSAA
;
A
#
# COMPACT_ATOMS: atom_id res chain seq x y z
N MET A 1 9.44 10.04 -8.40
CA MET A 1 8.34 9.77 -7.45
C MET A 1 8.93 9.82 -6.04
N PRO A 2 8.21 10.36 -5.02
CA PRO A 2 8.77 10.51 -3.67
C PRO A 2 9.20 9.17 -3.06
N ALA A 3 10.35 9.16 -2.38
CA ALA A 3 10.93 7.94 -1.80
C ALA A 3 10.35 7.57 -0.42
N ASP A 4 9.25 8.20 0.01
CA ASP A 4 8.67 7.99 1.33
C ASP A 4 7.14 7.91 1.24
N LEU A 5 6.56 6.83 1.76
CA LEU A 5 5.10 6.64 1.83
C LEU A 5 4.40 7.69 2.71
N ARG A 6 5.16 8.33 3.61
CA ARG A 6 4.67 9.39 4.50
C ARG A 6 4.53 10.73 3.79
N ASP A 7 5.18 10.90 2.64
CA ASP A 7 5.09 12.12 1.85
C ASP A 7 3.68 12.26 1.24
N PRO A 8 2.96 13.38 1.48
CA PRO A 8 1.66 13.62 0.88
C PRO A 8 1.62 13.56 -0.65
N ALA A 9 2.74 13.82 -1.33
CA ALA A 9 2.87 13.72 -2.77
C ALA A 9 3.08 12.28 -3.28
N HIS A 10 3.29 11.31 -2.38
CA HIS A 10 3.44 9.91 -2.75
C HIS A 10 2.08 9.33 -3.17
N PRO A 11 1.96 8.65 -4.33
CA PRO A 11 0.66 8.14 -4.80
C PRO A 11 -0.04 7.17 -3.84
N GLY A 12 0.72 6.33 -3.14
CA GLY A 12 0.21 5.42 -2.09
C GLY A 12 0.03 6.04 -0.69
N HIS A 13 0.19 7.37 -0.53
CA HIS A 13 0.11 8.04 0.78
C HIS A 13 -1.25 7.86 1.46
N ALA A 14 -2.34 7.92 0.69
CA ALA A 14 -3.69 7.81 1.23
C ALA A 14 -3.93 6.42 1.83
N GLU A 15 -3.56 5.35 1.11
CA GLU A 15 -3.65 3.97 1.58
C GLU A 15 -2.68 3.69 2.73
N PHE A 16 -1.50 4.31 2.73
CA PHE A 16 -0.56 4.25 3.85
C PHE A 16 -1.17 4.84 5.13
N LYS A 17 -1.75 6.05 5.08
CA LYS A 17 -2.40 6.66 6.25
C LYS A 17 -3.56 5.84 6.76
N HIS A 18 -4.34 5.23 5.85
CA HIS A 18 -5.41 4.33 6.25
C HIS A 18 -4.86 3.12 7.01
N SER A 19 -3.86 2.44 6.45
CA SER A 19 -3.20 1.29 7.09
C SER A 19 -2.62 1.66 8.45
N LEU A 20 -1.98 2.83 8.56
CA LEU A 20 -1.38 3.33 9.80
C LEU A 20 -2.43 3.58 10.88
N ARG A 21 -3.57 4.18 10.52
CA ARG A 21 -4.69 4.36 11.46
C ARG A 21 -5.17 3.03 12.01
N GLU A 22 -5.32 2.01 11.17
CA GLU A 22 -5.78 0.69 11.61
C GLU A 22 -4.74 -0.01 12.49
N VAL A 23 -3.44 0.16 12.22
CA VAL A 23 -2.36 -0.30 13.11
C VAL A 23 -2.45 0.36 14.48
N HIS A 24 -2.67 1.68 14.54
CA HIS A 24 -2.84 2.37 15.83
C HIS A 24 -4.07 1.87 16.59
N CYS A 25 -5.19 1.62 15.91
CA CYS A 25 -6.37 1.03 16.54
C CYS A 25 -6.08 -0.37 17.10
N MET A 26 -5.34 -1.19 16.35
CA MET A 26 -4.89 -2.50 16.80
C MET A 26 -3.99 -2.39 18.03
N GLU A 27 -2.96 -1.52 18.00
CA GLU A 27 -2.02 -1.31 19.10
C GLU A 27 -2.74 -0.85 20.38
N ALA A 28 -3.65 0.12 20.26
CA ALA A 28 -4.46 0.59 21.37
C ALA A 28 -5.29 -0.55 22.00
N GLY A 29 -5.86 -1.44 21.18
CA GLY A 29 -6.58 -2.63 21.65
C GLY A 29 -5.70 -3.68 22.34
N GLN A 30 -4.39 -3.65 22.09
CA GLN A 30 -3.40 -4.53 22.73
C GLN A 30 -2.65 -3.85 23.89
N GLY A 31 -2.94 -2.57 24.19
CA GLY A 31 -2.20 -1.79 25.19
C GLY A 31 -0.76 -1.45 24.77
N ILE A 32 -0.48 -1.44 23.47
CA ILE A 32 0.82 -1.05 22.89
C ILE A 32 0.75 0.44 22.53
N ALA A 33 1.76 1.21 22.92
CA ALA A 33 1.85 2.62 22.54
C ALA A 33 2.32 2.76 21.09
N SER A 34 1.56 3.48 20.26
CA SER A 34 1.92 3.76 18.87
C SER A 34 3.20 4.59 18.75
N GLY A 35 3.94 4.40 17.65
CA GLY A 35 5.17 5.13 17.37
C GLY A 35 5.82 4.80 16.02
N PRO A 36 7.13 5.03 15.86
CA PRO A 36 7.83 4.78 14.58
C PRO A 36 7.73 3.35 14.07
N HIS A 37 7.54 2.37 14.97
CA HIS A 37 7.34 0.97 14.59
C HIS A 37 6.00 0.76 13.87
N SER A 38 4.97 1.51 14.25
CA SER A 38 3.64 1.48 13.66
C SER A 38 3.69 1.89 12.18
N GLU A 39 4.52 2.88 11.83
CA GLU A 39 4.76 3.30 10.45
C GLU A 39 5.35 2.16 9.61
N LYS A 40 6.33 1.43 10.16
CA LYS A 40 6.96 0.28 9.48
C LYS A 40 5.99 -0.87 9.29
N VAL A 41 5.19 -1.18 10.31
CA VAL A 41 4.15 -2.21 10.23
C VAL A 41 3.10 -1.84 9.19
N ALA A 42 2.64 -0.58 9.18
CA ALA A 42 1.68 -0.09 8.20
C ALA A 42 2.22 -0.14 6.77
N ALA A 43 3.47 0.26 6.55
CA ALA A 43 4.13 0.19 5.25
C ALA A 43 4.28 -1.26 4.76
N ALA A 44 4.70 -2.17 5.64
CA ALA A 44 4.83 -3.59 5.32
C ALA A 44 3.48 -4.22 4.95
N LEU A 45 2.43 -3.90 5.72
CA LEU A 45 1.07 -4.34 5.44
C LEU A 45 0.56 -3.81 4.09
N LEU A 46 0.78 -2.53 3.80
CA LEU A 46 0.39 -1.93 2.52
C LEU A 46 1.06 -2.64 1.33
N VAL A 47 2.37 -2.90 1.41
CA VAL A 47 3.10 -3.63 0.36
C VAL A 47 2.59 -5.06 0.21
N ALA A 48 2.34 -5.76 1.33
CA ALA A 48 1.79 -7.11 1.30
C ALA A 48 0.39 -7.15 0.68
N ALA A 49 -0.47 -6.16 1.01
CA ALA A 49 -1.80 -6.04 0.45
C ALA A 49 -1.77 -5.72 -1.05
N GLU A 50 -0.89 -4.81 -1.47
CA GLU A 50 -0.71 -4.47 -2.89
C GLU A 50 -0.27 -5.68 -3.71
N ARG A 51 0.68 -6.48 -3.19
CA ARG A 51 1.15 -7.72 -3.83
C ARG A 51 0.02 -8.71 -4.05
N ASP A 52 -0.90 -8.80 -3.10
CA ASP A 52 -1.99 -9.78 -3.13
C ASP A 52 -3.28 -9.19 -3.77
N GLY A 53 -3.23 -7.95 -4.28
CA GLY A 53 -4.38 -7.26 -4.89
C GLY A 53 -5.50 -6.93 -3.90
N GLN A 54 -5.17 -6.76 -2.62
CA GLN A 54 -6.10 -6.53 -1.51
C GLN A 54 -6.05 -5.09 -1.02
N ARG A 55 -7.18 -4.61 -0.48
CA ARG A 55 -7.23 -3.36 0.29
C ARG A 55 -7.49 -3.65 1.74
N ILE A 56 -6.62 -3.16 2.62
CA ILE A 56 -6.79 -3.30 4.05
C ILE A 56 -7.98 -2.45 4.49
N THR A 57 -8.91 -3.07 5.21
CA THR A 57 -10.04 -2.39 5.87
C THR A 57 -9.87 -2.36 7.38
N ASN A 58 -9.14 -3.31 7.94
CA ASN A 58 -8.83 -3.38 9.37
C ASN A 58 -7.55 -4.19 9.63
N VAL A 59 -6.92 -3.98 10.78
CA VAL A 59 -5.72 -4.70 11.22
C VAL A 59 -5.98 -5.39 12.55
N ALA A 60 -5.46 -6.62 12.69
CA ALA A 60 -5.53 -7.39 13.93
C ALA A 60 -4.17 -8.04 14.24
N MET A 61 -3.89 -8.30 15.51
CA MET A 61 -2.76 -9.14 15.91
C MET A 61 -3.22 -10.59 16.09
N GLY A 62 -2.52 -11.52 15.46
CA GLY A 62 -2.72 -12.96 15.62
C GLY A 62 -2.17 -13.47 16.96
N PRO A 63 -2.60 -14.66 17.41
CA PRO A 63 -2.11 -15.27 18.65
C PRO A 63 -0.62 -15.64 18.60
N ASP A 64 -0.05 -15.70 17.40
CA ASP A 64 1.37 -15.94 17.10
C ASP A 64 2.20 -14.65 17.07
N GLY A 65 1.59 -13.48 17.36
CA GLY A 65 2.22 -12.18 17.30
C GLY A 65 2.39 -11.61 15.88
N GLN A 66 1.87 -12.30 14.86
CA GLN A 66 1.86 -11.77 13.50
C GLN A 66 0.81 -10.67 13.37
N VAL A 67 1.10 -9.65 12.56
CA VAL A 67 0.12 -8.61 12.26
C VAL A 67 -0.62 -8.98 10.98
N GLN A 68 -1.94 -8.92 11.04
CA GLN A 68 -2.85 -9.34 9.99
C GLN A 68 -3.60 -8.14 9.43
N GLY A 69 -3.35 -7.80 8.16
CA GLY A 69 -4.18 -6.88 7.39
C GLY A 69 -5.37 -7.65 6.82
N ARG A 70 -6.58 -7.19 7.10
CA ARG A 70 -7.82 -7.85 6.67
C ARG A 70 -8.56 -6.99 5.66
N GLN A 71 -9.02 -7.61 4.59
CA GLN A 71 -9.98 -7.04 3.65
C GLN A 71 -11.33 -7.69 3.89
N ARG A 72 -12.32 -6.86 4.23
CA ARG A 72 -13.69 -7.32 4.43
C ARG A 72 -14.69 -6.31 3.85
N PHE A 73 -15.48 -6.75 2.88
CA PHE A 73 -16.54 -5.93 2.27
C PHE A 73 -17.87 -6.05 3.02
N SER A 74 -18.12 -7.20 3.65
CA SER A 74 -19.35 -7.48 4.41
C SER A 74 -19.06 -8.24 5.70
N ALA A 75 -19.90 -8.01 6.72
CA ALA A 75 -19.83 -8.72 8.01
C ALA A 75 -20.14 -10.22 7.92
N PHE A 76 -20.55 -10.71 6.75
CA PHE A 76 -20.85 -12.12 6.49
C PHE A 76 -19.77 -12.82 5.67
N ASP A 77 -18.85 -12.07 5.05
CA ASP A 77 -17.77 -12.64 4.26
C ASP A 77 -16.62 -13.11 5.17
N ALA A 78 -16.01 -14.23 4.76
CA ALA A 78 -14.71 -14.63 5.27
C ALA A 78 -13.66 -13.58 4.85
N PRO A 79 -12.93 -12.96 5.79
CA PRO A 79 -11.98 -11.91 5.46
C PRO A 79 -10.80 -12.48 4.69
N LYS A 80 -10.45 -11.84 3.56
CA LYS A 80 -9.13 -12.06 2.97
C LYS A 80 -8.10 -11.43 3.88
N THR A 81 -7.00 -12.12 4.11
CA THR A 81 -6.00 -11.71 5.09
C THR A 81 -4.62 -11.77 4.48
N VAL A 82 -3.83 -10.72 4.70
CA VAL A 82 -2.38 -10.70 4.51
C VAL A 82 -1.71 -10.68 5.87
N GLN A 83 -0.61 -11.40 6.02
CA GLN A 83 0.12 -11.50 7.28
C GLN A 83 1.55 -11.02 7.11
N ILE A 84 2.06 -10.29 8.10
CA ILE A 84 3.45 -9.84 8.16
C ILE A 84 4.05 -10.11 9.54
N ASP A 85 5.37 -10.35 9.56
CA ASP A 85 6.15 -10.39 10.80
C ASP A 85 6.57 -8.98 11.19
N PRO A 86 6.08 -8.44 12.33
CA PRO A 86 6.39 -7.08 12.74
C PRO A 86 7.88 -6.87 12.99
N ARG A 87 8.64 -7.90 13.39
CA ARG A 87 10.10 -7.81 13.59
C ARG A 87 10.82 -7.66 12.26
N ARG A 88 10.44 -8.47 11.27
CA ARG A 88 10.96 -8.32 9.89
C ARG A 88 10.54 -6.98 9.29
N ALA A 89 9.35 -6.48 9.64
CA ALA A 89 8.90 -5.19 9.16
C ALA A 89 9.83 -4.04 9.60
N GLN A 90 10.38 -4.13 10.82
CA GLN A 90 11.30 -3.12 11.36
C GLN A 90 12.66 -3.09 10.64
N SER A 91 13.11 -4.21 10.07
CA SER A 91 14.45 -4.30 9.47
C SER A 91 14.55 -3.67 8.07
N VAL A 92 13.43 -3.25 7.47
CA VAL A 92 13.36 -2.72 6.11
C VAL A 92 13.26 -1.20 6.16
N ALA A 93 13.97 -0.49 5.29
CA ALA A 93 13.91 0.97 5.23
C ALA A 93 12.58 1.47 4.64
N MET A 94 12.16 2.70 4.98
CA MET A 94 10.87 3.23 4.48
C MET A 94 10.92 3.44 2.96
N HIS A 95 12.07 3.84 2.42
CA HIS A 95 12.28 3.97 0.99
C HIS A 95 12.11 2.65 0.25
N ASP A 96 12.54 1.52 0.84
CA ASP A 96 12.37 0.22 0.22
C ASP A 96 10.90 -0.18 0.13
N TYR A 97 10.08 0.17 1.12
CA TYR A 97 8.64 -0.05 1.04
C TYR A 97 7.98 0.84 -0.02
N ALA A 98 8.37 2.11 -0.11
CA ALA A 98 7.88 3.01 -1.16
C ALA A 98 8.20 2.48 -2.57
N SER A 99 9.44 2.02 -2.79
CA SER A 99 9.87 1.42 -4.06
C SER A 99 9.15 0.10 -4.36
N GLN A 100 9.02 -0.79 -3.38
CA GLN A 100 8.28 -2.05 -3.54
C GLN A 100 6.82 -1.80 -3.90
N TRP A 101 6.15 -0.89 -3.20
CA TRP A 101 4.76 -0.52 -3.49
C TRP A 101 4.63 0.01 -4.92
N ALA A 102 5.50 0.94 -5.32
CA ALA A 102 5.46 1.51 -6.67
C ALA A 102 5.68 0.44 -7.75
N GLN A 103 6.64 -0.48 -7.54
CA GLN A 103 6.90 -1.58 -8.47
C GLN A 103 5.69 -2.50 -8.64
N LEU A 104 5.00 -2.82 -7.53
CA LEU A 104 3.81 -3.67 -7.54
C LEU A 104 2.61 -2.98 -8.20
N ARG A 105 2.40 -1.69 -7.91
CA ARG A 105 1.28 -0.92 -8.44
C ARG A 105 1.44 -0.66 -9.94
N SER A 106 2.61 -0.19 -10.36
CA SER A 106 2.94 0.01 -11.77
C SER A 106 4.42 0.35 -11.93
N PRO A 107 5.18 -0.41 -12.75
CA PRO A 107 6.56 -0.09 -13.08
C PRO A 107 6.76 1.32 -13.64
N HIS A 108 5.72 1.92 -14.27
CA HIS A 108 5.77 3.28 -14.79
C HIS A 108 5.95 4.35 -13.71
N LEU A 109 5.58 4.08 -12.46
CA LEU A 109 5.79 5.00 -11.34
C LEU A 109 7.27 5.17 -10.96
N LEU A 110 8.08 4.14 -11.26
CA LEU A 110 9.52 4.13 -11.04
C LEU A 110 10.31 4.57 -12.28
N SER A 111 9.69 4.51 -13.46
CA SER A 111 10.34 4.89 -14.71
C SER A 111 10.65 6.39 -14.76
N GLN A 112 11.87 6.72 -15.14
CA GLN A 112 12.29 8.08 -15.52
C GLN A 112 12.43 8.24 -17.04
N ALA A 113 12.08 7.20 -17.82
CA ALA A 113 12.16 7.26 -19.26
C ALA A 113 11.18 8.33 -19.80
N PRO A 114 11.56 9.08 -20.85
CA PRO A 114 10.64 9.99 -21.50
C PRO A 114 9.40 9.22 -22.00
N PRO A 115 8.21 9.82 -21.96
CA PRO A 115 7.02 9.22 -22.54
C PRO A 115 7.28 8.87 -24.01
N ALA A 116 6.85 7.68 -24.43
CA ALA A 116 6.94 7.30 -25.83
C ALA A 116 6.17 8.31 -26.69
N GLU A 117 6.77 8.75 -27.79
CA GLU A 117 6.10 9.63 -28.75
C GLU A 117 4.86 8.93 -29.31
N ARG A 118 3.74 9.66 -29.39
CA ARG A 118 2.51 9.12 -29.97
C ARG A 118 2.67 8.98 -31.47
N THR A 119 2.29 7.83 -32.01
CA THR A 119 2.22 7.64 -33.46
C THR A 119 1.00 8.38 -34.05
N ALA A 120 1.04 8.67 -35.35
CA ALA A 120 -0.09 9.30 -36.05
C ALA A 120 -1.40 8.50 -35.89
N ALA A 121 -1.32 7.17 -35.91
CA ALA A 121 -2.48 6.30 -35.71
C ALA A 121 -3.06 6.43 -34.29
N GLN A 122 -2.21 6.53 -33.26
CA GLN A 122 -2.66 6.76 -31.88
C GLN A 122 -3.31 8.13 -31.71
N ALA A 123 -2.75 9.16 -32.35
CA ALA A 123 -3.34 10.50 -32.33
C ALA A 123 -4.73 10.54 -32.97
N GLN A 124 -4.90 9.87 -34.12
CA GLN A 124 -6.20 9.76 -34.79
C GLN A 124 -7.23 8.97 -33.95
N GLY A 125 -6.81 7.87 -33.33
CA GLY A 125 -7.67 7.10 -32.43
C GLY A 125 -8.16 7.91 -31.23
N ILE A 126 -7.29 8.69 -30.59
CA ILE A 126 -7.68 9.56 -29.48
C ILE A 126 -8.64 10.65 -29.94
N ALA A 127 -8.40 11.26 -31.12
CA ALA A 127 -9.30 12.28 -31.67
C ALA A 127 -10.71 11.72 -31.93
N ALA A 128 -10.81 10.46 -32.39
CA ALA A 128 -12.10 9.80 -32.60
C ALA A 128 -12.86 9.52 -31.29
N LEU A 129 -12.16 9.24 -30.18
CA LEU A 129 -12.77 9.04 -28.85
C LEU A 129 -13.31 10.34 -28.25
N SER A 130 -12.69 11.47 -28.56
CA SER A 130 -13.07 12.80 -28.03
C SER A 130 -14.14 13.52 -28.86
N ALA A 131 -14.52 12.97 -30.01
CA ALA A 131 -15.49 13.56 -30.94
C ALA A 131 -16.93 13.02 -30.77
N ALA A 132 -17.15 12.14 -29.77
CA ALA A 132 -18.45 11.61 -29.36
C ALA A 132 -18.97 12.32 -28.11
#